data_AF-J3NGA0-F1
#
_entry.id   AF-J3NGA0-F1
#
_cell.length_a   1.000
_cell.length_b   1.000
_cell.length_c   1.000
_cell.angle_alpha   90.00
_cell.angle_beta   90.00
_cell.angle_gamma   90.00
#
_symmetry.space_group_name_H-M   'P 1'
#
loop_
_entity.id
_entity.type
_entity.pdbx_description
1 polymer ?
#
loop_
_entity_poly.entity_id
_entity_poly.type
_entity_poly.pdbx_seq_one_letter_code
_entity_poly.pdbx_strand_id
1 'polypeptide(L)'
;MYSDPFHALTGLPGWESQIWQHLDELMGLGWFSRIWVIQEVVASPQDPIILHGKNLYPWHRLSWAAAWLRRSGYCRHPRISPQIPNLDIMGALRRSKCKWPLDALLVTTHAKFQASDQRDKVYGILGLATEWQDETAHPAALPQASKASGSSLRVAGLVMGEIAHTLRFNPKFVSKQQFDRELDHRMGQVLELALETLADSDLSGWTARLAEVLSAKQHSLGSRDWEQICQDGAAYLCTLLTSNGSEKQAKQAELADLISLGSTNGVAEEFAAFARDYCFNRTFLVTCTRKMGIGPASAEVGDTITVLLGGDIPFVTRRQGNSWAFVGGAYIQGLMDGEAIAAWKQGDVSKTVFEIQ
;
A
#
# COMPACT_ATOMS: atom_id res chain seq x y z
N MET A 1 11.50 18.64 -1.14
CA MET A 1 11.85 17.26 -1.57
C MET A 1 13.37 17.13 -1.57
N TYR A 2 13.92 15.92 -1.41
CA TYR A 2 15.37 15.70 -1.30
C TYR A 2 16.09 16.18 -2.58
N SER A 3 17.24 16.82 -2.40
CA SER A 3 18.24 17.08 -3.45
C SER A 3 19.62 17.24 -2.80
N ASP A 4 20.70 16.99 -3.54
CA ASP A 4 22.06 17.14 -2.99
C ASP A 4 22.36 18.59 -2.54
N PRO A 5 21.94 19.65 -3.28
CA PRO A 5 22.06 21.02 -2.79
C PRO A 5 21.26 21.27 -1.51
N PHE A 6 20.04 20.73 -1.41
CA PHE A 6 19.26 20.83 -0.17
C PHE A 6 19.95 20.11 0.98
N HIS A 7 20.54 18.94 0.74
CA HIS A 7 21.27 18.18 1.74
C HIS A 7 22.45 18.97 2.32
N ALA A 8 23.26 19.61 1.47
CA ALA A 8 24.37 20.45 1.90
C ALA A 8 23.93 21.61 2.83
N LEU A 9 22.70 22.12 2.66
CA LEU A 9 22.14 23.20 3.48
C LEU A 9 21.59 22.72 4.84
N THR A 10 21.37 21.42 5.03
CA THR A 10 20.77 20.89 6.27
C THR A 10 21.76 20.79 7.44
N GLY A 11 23.07 20.85 7.16
CA GLY A 11 24.12 20.60 8.15
C GLY A 11 24.22 19.13 8.59
N LEU A 12 23.49 18.22 7.93
CA LEU A 12 23.66 16.79 8.13
C LEU A 12 25.03 16.31 7.62
N PRO A 13 25.60 15.23 8.18
CA PRO A 13 26.82 14.63 7.65
C PRO A 13 26.62 14.19 6.21
N GLY A 14 27.66 14.36 5.38
CA GLY A 14 27.67 13.82 4.02
C GLY A 14 27.49 12.30 4.00
N TRP A 15 27.06 11.76 2.86
CA TRP A 15 26.68 10.35 2.71
C TRP A 15 27.84 9.36 2.90
N GLU A 16 29.08 9.83 2.79
CA GLU A 16 30.32 9.13 3.11
C GLU A 16 30.55 8.94 4.61
N SER A 17 29.82 9.67 5.45
CA SER A 17 29.94 9.56 6.90
C SER A 17 29.45 8.21 7.40
N GLN A 18 30.25 7.59 8.27
CA GLN A 18 29.92 6.32 8.94
C GLN A 18 28.67 6.43 9.84
N ILE A 19 28.24 7.64 10.19
CA ILE A 19 27.02 7.88 10.97
C ILE A 19 25.78 7.30 10.27
N TRP A 20 25.72 7.39 8.94
CA TRP A 20 24.61 6.82 8.18
C TRP A 20 24.60 5.30 8.23
N GLN A 21 25.78 4.67 8.22
CA GLN A 21 25.91 3.23 8.39
C GLN A 21 25.45 2.78 9.78
N HIS A 22 25.88 3.48 10.84
CA HIS A 22 25.44 3.16 12.20
C HIS A 22 23.92 3.33 12.40
N LEU A 23 23.32 4.34 11.75
CA LEU A 23 21.87 4.51 11.75
C LEU A 23 21.19 3.34 11.05
N ASP A 24 21.69 2.90 9.89
CA ASP A 24 21.14 1.75 9.16
C ASP A 24 21.24 0.45 9.97
N GLU A 25 22.39 0.19 10.61
CA GLU A 25 22.59 -0.95 11.50
C GLU A 25 21.63 -0.94 12.70
N LEU A 26 21.45 0.23 13.33
CA LEU A 26 20.47 0.40 14.41
C LEU A 26 19.04 0.11 13.92
N MET A 27 18.66 0.67 12.77
CA MET A 27 17.32 0.48 12.21
C MET A 27 17.07 -0.94 11.67
N GLY A 28 18.14 -1.66 11.33
CA GLY A 28 18.10 -3.07 10.94
C GLY A 28 17.81 -4.03 12.09
N LEU A 29 17.85 -3.57 13.34
CA LEU A 29 17.45 -4.39 14.48
C LEU A 29 15.98 -4.81 14.35
N GLY A 30 15.71 -6.09 14.59
CA GLY A 30 14.36 -6.67 14.43
C GLY A 30 13.27 -5.99 15.27
N TRP A 31 13.63 -5.25 16.33
CA TRP A 31 12.67 -4.48 17.13
C TRP A 31 11.89 -3.47 16.29
N PHE A 32 12.53 -2.73 15.38
CA PHE A 32 11.89 -1.69 14.56
C PHE A 32 10.90 -2.22 13.51
N SER A 33 10.89 -3.53 13.29
CA SER A 33 10.00 -4.18 12.33
C SER A 33 8.97 -5.09 12.98
N ARG A 34 8.95 -5.32 14.30
CA ARG A 34 7.96 -6.22 14.94
C ARG A 34 6.60 -5.55 15.13
N ILE A 35 5.48 -6.20 14.84
CA ILE A 35 4.14 -5.58 14.98
C ILE A 35 3.83 -5.12 16.42
N TRP A 36 4.26 -5.89 17.42
CA TRP A 36 4.03 -5.57 18.83
C TRP A 36 4.70 -4.28 19.30
N VAL A 37 5.73 -3.80 18.60
CA VAL A 37 6.41 -2.55 18.94
C VAL A 37 5.49 -1.33 18.85
N ILE A 38 4.45 -1.42 18.01
CA ILE A 38 3.46 -0.35 17.86
C ILE A 38 2.77 -0.10 19.20
N GLN A 39 2.32 -1.15 19.90
CA GLN A 39 1.71 -0.98 21.22
C GLN A 39 2.71 -0.51 22.28
N GLU A 40 3.92 -1.10 22.29
CA GLU A 40 4.99 -0.71 23.22
C GLU A 40 5.25 0.81 23.19
N VAL A 41 5.25 1.38 21.98
CA VAL A 41 5.46 2.82 21.78
C VAL A 41 4.18 3.62 21.95
N VAL A 42 3.08 3.24 21.30
CA VAL A 42 1.88 4.09 21.17
C VAL A 42 1.06 4.09 22.46
N ALA A 43 0.97 2.95 23.16
CA ALA A 43 0.16 2.83 24.37
C ALA A 43 0.83 3.45 25.62
N SER A 44 2.14 3.72 25.57
CA SER A 44 2.85 4.29 26.70
C SER A 44 2.35 5.71 27.03
N PRO A 45 1.93 6.02 28.27
CA PRO A 45 1.53 7.37 28.65
C PRO A 45 2.71 8.36 28.66
N GLN A 46 3.93 7.87 28.91
CA GLN A 46 5.16 8.67 28.93
C GLN A 46 5.97 8.46 27.65
N ASP A 47 6.85 9.41 27.31
CA ASP A 47 7.76 9.27 26.16
C ASP A 47 8.67 8.05 26.35
N PRO A 48 8.60 7.03 25.47
CA PRO A 48 9.44 5.85 25.61
C PRO A 48 10.93 6.20 25.56
N ILE A 49 11.74 5.39 26.23
CA ILE A 49 13.20 5.51 26.20
C ILE A 49 13.76 4.30 25.47
N ILE A 50 14.52 4.56 24.41
CA ILE A 50 15.24 3.54 23.66
C ILE A 50 16.53 3.24 24.39
N LEU A 51 16.71 1.97 24.76
CA LEU A 51 17.94 1.46 25.36
C LEU A 51 18.74 0.72 24.30
N HIS A 52 19.95 1.17 24.01
CA HIS A 52 20.85 0.49 23.07
C HIS A 52 22.27 0.43 23.66
N GLY A 53 22.67 -0.77 24.09
CA GLY A 53 23.90 -0.96 24.86
C GLY A 53 23.84 -0.18 26.18
N LYS A 54 24.78 0.76 26.37
CA LYS A 54 24.83 1.65 27.55
C LYS A 54 24.12 3.00 27.33
N ASN A 55 23.56 3.22 26.15
CA ASN A 55 22.99 4.51 25.77
C ASN A 55 21.46 4.52 25.95
N LEU A 56 20.95 5.69 26.34
CA LEU A 56 19.53 5.97 26.51
C LEU A 56 19.13 7.11 25.58
N TYR A 57 18.09 6.91 24.78
CA TYR A 57 17.60 7.91 23.83
C TYR A 57 16.09 8.14 23.97
N PRO A 58 15.63 9.39 24.11
CA PRO A 58 14.20 9.69 24.10
C PRO A 58 13.56 9.37 22.75
N TRP A 59 12.41 8.70 22.76
CA TRP A 59 11.69 8.31 21.56
C TRP A 59 11.27 9.51 20.71
N HIS A 60 10.81 10.61 21.32
CA HIS A 60 10.34 11.78 20.56
C HIS A 60 11.40 12.33 19.60
N ARG A 61 12.69 12.26 19.94
CA ARG A 61 13.77 12.74 19.07
C ARG A 61 13.91 11.86 17.83
N LEU A 62 13.92 10.54 18.02
CA LEU A 62 14.03 9.59 16.91
C LEU A 62 12.78 9.66 16.02
N SER A 63 11.60 9.71 16.62
CA SER A 63 10.33 9.85 15.89
C SER A 63 10.25 11.16 15.10
N TRP A 64 10.72 12.27 15.68
CA TRP A 64 10.78 13.55 14.97
C TRP A 64 11.74 13.48 13.78
N ALA A 65 12.93 12.90 13.97
CA ALA A 65 13.93 12.76 12.91
C ALA A 65 13.39 11.90 11.75
N ALA A 66 12.74 10.77 12.05
CA ALA A 66 12.10 9.93 11.04
C ALA A 66 11.01 10.68 10.25
N ALA A 67 10.15 11.42 10.95
CA ALA A 67 9.10 12.23 10.33
C ALA A 67 9.69 13.33 9.44
N TRP A 68 10.77 13.99 9.89
CA TRP A 68 11.48 15.00 9.12
C TRP A 68 12.13 14.39 7.86
N LEU A 69 12.85 13.27 7.99
CA LEU A 69 13.45 12.56 6.85
C LEU A 69 12.39 12.19 5.80
N ARG A 70 11.22 11.69 6.24
CA ARG A 70 10.12 11.37 5.32
C ARG A 70 9.61 12.61 4.59
N ARG A 71 9.24 13.67 5.32
CA ARG A 71 8.70 14.91 4.73
C ARG A 71 9.70 15.63 3.83
N SER A 72 10.98 15.55 4.17
CA SER A 72 12.07 16.12 3.38
C SER A 72 12.42 15.26 2.16
N GLY A 73 11.83 14.08 1.97
CA GLY A 73 12.02 13.22 0.80
C GLY A 73 13.22 12.28 0.87
N TYR A 74 13.88 12.18 2.03
CA TYR A 74 15.08 11.35 2.22
C TYR A 74 14.79 9.85 2.18
N CYS A 75 13.56 9.41 2.48
CA CYS A 75 13.19 7.99 2.43
C CYS A 75 13.30 7.35 1.03
N ARG A 76 13.55 8.14 -0.02
CA ARG A 76 13.85 7.64 -1.37
C ARG A 76 15.35 7.37 -1.59
N HIS A 77 16.22 7.86 -0.71
CA HIS A 77 17.67 7.74 -0.86
C HIS A 77 18.18 6.33 -0.45
N PRO A 78 19.08 5.68 -1.21
CA PRO A 78 19.52 4.29 -0.95
C PRO A 78 20.20 4.05 0.41
N ARG A 79 20.80 5.09 1.00
CA ARG A 79 21.45 5.01 2.32
C ARG A 79 20.49 5.10 3.50
N ILE A 80 19.21 5.40 3.25
CA ILE A 80 18.20 5.50 4.30
C ILE A 80 17.53 4.14 4.48
N SER A 81 17.58 3.64 5.72
CA SER A 81 16.97 2.38 6.11
C SER A 81 15.48 2.31 5.74
N PRO A 82 15.01 1.16 5.21
CA PRO A 82 13.60 0.94 4.91
C PRO A 82 12.71 0.85 6.16
N GLN A 83 13.29 0.81 7.37
CA GLN A 83 12.56 0.84 8.64
C GLN A 83 12.25 2.27 9.14
N ILE A 84 12.87 3.32 8.56
CA ILE A 84 12.54 4.72 8.94
C ILE A 84 11.05 5.05 8.80
N PRO A 85 10.33 4.62 7.74
CA PRO A 85 8.89 4.78 7.66
C PRO A 85 8.10 4.16 8.82
N ASN A 86 8.58 3.07 9.44
CA ASN A 86 7.92 2.43 10.58
C ASN A 86 7.95 3.33 11.82
N LEU A 87 9.06 4.02 12.05
CA LEU A 87 9.21 5.02 13.11
C LEU A 87 8.25 6.20 12.94
N ASP A 88 8.10 6.70 11.71
CA ASP A 88 7.16 7.78 11.45
C ASP A 88 5.72 7.35 11.67
N ILE A 89 5.36 6.11 11.27
CA ILE A 89 4.03 5.54 11.54
C ILE A 89 3.74 5.48 13.04
N MET A 90 4.61 4.85 13.82
CA MET A 90 4.44 4.78 15.28
C MET A 90 4.38 6.18 15.90
N GLY A 91 5.20 7.11 15.39
CA GLY A 91 5.18 8.52 15.78
C GLY A 91 3.85 9.20 15.50
N ALA A 92 3.29 9.02 14.30
CA ALA A 92 2.02 9.59 13.89
C ALA A 92 0.86 9.04 14.73
N LEU A 93 0.83 7.71 14.93
CA LEU A 93 -0.15 7.05 15.78
C LEU A 93 -0.08 7.60 17.22
N ARG A 94 1.11 7.67 17.81
CA ARG A 94 1.32 8.22 19.15
C ARG A 94 0.90 9.69 19.26
N ARG A 95 1.24 10.53 18.27
CA ARG A 95 0.89 11.96 18.27
C ARG A 95 -0.60 12.21 18.11
N SER A 96 -1.30 11.35 17.38
CA SER A 96 -2.73 11.51 17.12
C SER A 96 -3.57 11.48 18.40
N LYS A 97 -3.13 10.72 19.42
CA LYS A 97 -3.80 10.49 20.72
C LYS A 97 -5.23 9.91 20.62
N CYS A 98 -5.83 9.88 19.43
CA CYS A 98 -7.08 9.20 19.15
C CYS A 98 -6.82 7.77 18.69
N LYS A 99 -7.86 6.94 18.83
CA LYS A 99 -7.92 5.65 18.16
C LYS A 99 -8.10 5.89 16.65
N TRP A 100 -7.67 4.93 15.84
CA TRP A 100 -7.76 4.98 14.37
C TRP A 100 -8.72 3.91 13.87
N PRO A 101 -9.39 4.09 12.71
CA PRO A 101 -10.08 3.00 12.05
C PRO A 101 -9.19 1.77 11.88
N LEU A 102 -9.72 0.57 12.16
CA LEU A 102 -8.96 -0.68 12.17
C LEU A 102 -8.36 -0.97 10.80
N ASP A 103 -9.10 -0.67 9.74
CA ASP A 103 -8.65 -0.81 8.35
C ASP A 103 -7.48 0.13 8.04
N ALA A 104 -7.52 1.40 8.46
CA ALA A 104 -6.42 2.35 8.30
C ALA A 104 -5.17 1.87 9.03
N LEU A 105 -5.33 1.28 10.22
CA LEU A 105 -4.24 0.64 10.96
C LEU A 105 -3.69 -0.58 10.20
N LEU A 106 -4.56 -1.45 9.68
CA LEU A 106 -4.15 -2.64 8.91
C LEU A 106 -3.37 -2.25 7.65
N VAL A 107 -3.88 -1.30 6.85
CA VAL A 107 -3.21 -0.80 5.64
C VAL A 107 -1.83 -0.24 5.97
N THR A 108 -1.76 0.57 7.03
CA THR A 108 -0.55 1.30 7.39
C THR A 108 0.52 0.37 7.96
N THR A 109 0.14 -0.72 8.63
CA THR A 109 1.06 -1.55 9.43
C THR A 109 1.34 -2.92 8.82
N HIS A 110 0.39 -3.53 8.10
CA HIS A 110 0.46 -4.94 7.71
C HIS A 110 1.72 -5.29 6.90
N ALA A 111 2.06 -4.51 5.87
CA ALA A 111 3.22 -4.79 5.02
C ALA A 111 4.57 -4.40 5.65
N LYS A 112 4.54 -3.53 6.66
CA LYS A 112 5.72 -2.85 7.21
C LYS A 112 6.24 -3.48 8.49
N PHE A 113 5.35 -4.12 9.23
CA PHE A 113 5.68 -4.77 10.49
C PHE A 113 5.49 -6.28 10.37
N GLN A 114 6.45 -7.05 10.82
CA GLN A 114 6.52 -8.51 10.81
C GLN A 114 5.86 -9.12 12.04
N ALA A 115 5.31 -10.31 11.85
CA ALA A 115 4.71 -11.12 12.89
C ALA A 115 4.97 -12.61 12.59
N SER A 116 5.34 -13.38 13.61
CA SER A 116 5.48 -14.84 13.48
C SER A 116 4.12 -15.54 13.39
N ASP A 117 3.14 -15.04 14.14
CA ASP A 117 1.73 -15.43 14.07
C ASP A 117 0.96 -14.37 13.27
N GLN A 118 0.31 -14.73 12.17
CA GLN A 118 -0.36 -13.73 11.31
C GLN A 118 -1.50 -13.01 12.01
N ARG A 119 -2.12 -13.62 13.03
CA ARG A 119 -3.17 -12.97 13.83
C ARG A 119 -2.64 -11.77 14.61
N ASP A 120 -1.33 -11.73 14.89
CA ASP A 120 -0.70 -10.58 15.56
C ASP A 120 -0.68 -9.33 14.69
N LYS A 121 -0.85 -9.45 13.36
CA LYS A 121 -1.07 -8.30 12.48
C LYS A 121 -2.36 -7.55 12.82
N VAL A 122 -3.32 -8.23 13.45
CA VAL A 122 -4.56 -7.65 13.97
C VAL A 122 -4.42 -7.35 15.46
N TYR A 123 -4.05 -8.34 16.28
CA TYR A 123 -3.98 -8.16 17.75
C TYR A 123 -2.95 -7.13 18.19
N GLY A 124 -1.84 -6.99 17.44
CA GLY A 124 -0.81 -5.99 17.71
C GLY A 124 -1.28 -4.54 17.52
N ILE A 125 -2.43 -4.30 16.90
CA ILE A 125 -2.99 -2.97 16.65
C ILE A 125 -4.43 -2.80 17.14
N LEU A 126 -5.11 -3.88 17.53
CA LEU A 126 -6.53 -3.88 17.88
C LEU A 126 -6.86 -2.90 19.01
N GLY A 127 -6.00 -2.82 20.04
CA GLY A 127 -6.16 -1.86 21.13
C GLY A 127 -6.02 -0.39 20.70
N LEU A 128 -5.64 -0.10 19.46
CA LEU A 128 -5.57 1.24 18.88
C LEU A 128 -6.76 1.54 17.96
N ALA A 129 -7.64 0.56 17.69
CA ALA A 129 -8.77 0.69 16.79
C ALA A 129 -9.95 1.47 17.40
N THR A 130 -10.64 2.28 16.60
CA THR A 130 -11.86 3.03 17.01
C THR A 130 -13.03 2.11 17.33
N GLU A 131 -13.13 1.00 16.61
CA GLU A 131 -14.13 -0.05 16.71
C GLU A 131 -14.00 -0.82 18.03
N TRP A 132 -12.88 -0.63 18.72
CA TRP A 132 -12.60 -1.22 20.02
C TRP A 132 -12.86 -0.25 21.19
N GLN A 133 -13.60 0.85 20.96
CA GLN A 133 -13.94 1.85 21.99
C GLN A 133 -15.04 1.39 22.96
N ASP A 134 -15.94 0.51 22.52
CA ASP A 134 -17.07 0.07 23.33
C ASP A 134 -16.92 -1.41 23.69
N GLU A 135 -16.57 -1.67 24.95
CA GLU A 135 -16.42 -3.04 25.48
C GLU A 135 -17.69 -3.87 25.37
N THR A 136 -18.86 -3.21 25.27
CA THR A 136 -20.16 -3.85 25.13
C THR A 136 -20.55 -4.17 23.67
N ALA A 137 -19.86 -3.56 22.70
CA ALA A 137 -20.08 -3.77 21.27
C ALA A 137 -19.06 -4.73 20.63
N HIS A 138 -18.17 -5.34 21.43
CA HIS A 138 -17.21 -6.32 20.93
C HIS A 138 -17.94 -7.48 20.22
N PRO A 139 -17.62 -7.76 18.95
CA PRO A 139 -18.17 -8.93 18.28
C PRO A 139 -17.78 -10.18 19.09
N ALA A 140 -18.76 -11.01 19.47
CA ALA A 140 -18.53 -12.26 20.21
C ALA A 140 -17.52 -13.22 19.53
N ALA A 141 -17.20 -12.96 18.26
CA ALA A 141 -16.23 -13.66 17.43
C ALA A 141 -14.75 -13.30 17.67
N LEU A 142 -14.45 -12.22 18.41
CA LEU A 142 -13.08 -11.84 18.79
C LEU A 142 -12.86 -12.23 20.25
N PRO A 143 -12.10 -13.30 20.56
CA PRO A 143 -11.96 -13.76 21.93
C PRO A 143 -11.33 -12.67 22.80
N GLN A 144 -12.01 -12.34 23.90
CA GLN A 144 -11.41 -11.64 25.03
C GLN A 144 -10.15 -12.40 25.43
N ALA A 145 -9.00 -11.78 25.21
CA ALA A 145 -7.71 -12.09 25.83
C ALA A 145 -7.47 -13.58 26.16
N SER A 146 -7.64 -14.48 25.19
CA SER A 146 -6.94 -15.75 25.22
C SER A 146 -6.64 -16.18 23.79
N LYS A 147 -5.35 -16.16 23.43
CA LYS A 147 -4.84 -16.98 22.33
C LYS A 147 -4.97 -18.44 22.77
N ALA A 148 -6.20 -18.96 22.84
CA ALA A 148 -6.38 -20.39 22.95
C ALA A 148 -5.82 -21.01 21.66
N SER A 149 -5.01 -22.06 21.80
CA SER A 149 -4.53 -22.84 20.66
C SER A 149 -5.74 -23.28 19.83
N GLY A 150 -5.85 -22.80 18.59
CA GLY A 150 -6.97 -23.12 17.69
C GLY A 150 -8.08 -22.08 17.53
N SER A 151 -8.07 -20.92 18.21
CA SER A 151 -9.09 -19.89 17.97
C SER A 151 -8.87 -19.16 16.63
N SER A 152 -9.76 -19.39 15.65
CA SER A 152 -9.83 -18.61 14.41
C SER A 152 -10.54 -17.28 14.64
N LEU A 153 -10.03 -16.20 14.06
CA LEU A 153 -10.67 -14.89 14.06
C LEU A 153 -11.81 -14.91 13.04
N ARG A 154 -13.07 -14.86 13.49
CA ARG A 154 -14.23 -14.90 12.59
C ARG A 154 -14.68 -13.48 12.23
N VAL A 155 -14.53 -13.09 10.97
CA VAL A 155 -14.92 -11.76 10.47
C VAL A 155 -15.95 -11.92 9.37
N ALA A 156 -17.04 -11.16 9.42
CA ALA A 156 -18.00 -11.15 8.34
C ALA A 156 -17.49 -10.29 7.17
N GLY A 157 -17.71 -10.71 5.94
CA GLY A 157 -17.29 -9.97 4.75
C GLY A 157 -18.06 -10.34 3.51
N LEU A 158 -17.77 -9.64 2.42
CA LEU A 158 -18.32 -9.84 1.09
C LEU A 158 -17.21 -10.35 0.17
N VAL A 159 -17.48 -11.44 -0.55
CA VAL A 159 -16.58 -11.95 -1.60
C VAL A 159 -16.89 -11.20 -2.88
N MET A 160 -15.91 -10.48 -3.41
CA MET A 160 -16.07 -9.63 -4.59
C MET A 160 -15.55 -10.28 -5.89
N GLY A 161 -14.77 -11.35 -5.78
CA GLY A 161 -14.23 -12.11 -6.91
C GLY A 161 -12.82 -12.63 -6.63
N GLU A 162 -12.42 -13.65 -7.38
CA GLU A 162 -11.06 -14.19 -7.34
C GLU A 162 -10.15 -13.41 -8.29
N ILE A 163 -8.87 -13.32 -7.93
CA ILE A 163 -7.82 -12.76 -8.76
C ILE A 163 -7.53 -13.76 -9.90
N ALA A 164 -7.79 -13.33 -11.13
CA ALA A 164 -7.56 -14.10 -12.35
C ALA A 164 -6.16 -13.86 -12.93
N HIS A 165 -5.62 -12.66 -12.77
CA HIS A 165 -4.30 -12.29 -13.27
C HIS A 165 -3.53 -11.45 -12.27
N THR A 166 -2.21 -11.63 -12.22
CA THR A 166 -1.29 -10.84 -11.40
C THR A 166 -0.02 -10.48 -12.15
N LEU A 167 0.49 -9.27 -11.95
CA LEU A 167 1.81 -8.84 -12.37
C LEU A 167 2.51 -8.09 -11.23
N ARG A 168 3.56 -8.70 -10.64
CA ARG A 168 4.35 -8.05 -9.59
C ARG A 168 5.16 -6.90 -10.18
N PHE A 169 5.07 -5.72 -9.57
CA PHE A 169 5.88 -4.57 -10.00
C PHE A 169 7.36 -4.77 -9.68
N ASN A 170 7.67 -5.33 -8.51
CA ASN A 170 9.04 -5.59 -8.06
C ASN A 170 9.28 -7.09 -7.77
N PRO A 171 9.32 -7.96 -8.79
CA PRO A 171 9.39 -9.41 -8.59
C PRO A 171 10.71 -9.88 -7.98
N LYS A 172 11.78 -9.10 -8.16
CA LYS A 172 13.13 -9.39 -7.65
C LYS A 172 13.44 -8.71 -6.31
N PHE A 173 12.45 -8.03 -5.71
CA PHE A 173 12.62 -7.24 -4.48
C PHE A 173 13.84 -6.30 -4.53
N VAL A 174 14.08 -5.70 -5.69
CA VAL A 174 15.19 -4.77 -5.89
C VAL A 174 14.97 -3.47 -5.11
N SER A 175 16.05 -2.73 -4.90
CA SER A 175 15.99 -1.41 -4.28
C SER A 175 15.10 -0.45 -5.07
N LYS A 176 14.61 0.61 -4.43
CA LYS A 176 13.78 1.63 -5.10
C LYS A 176 14.50 2.27 -6.30
N GLN A 177 15.79 2.55 -6.18
CA GLN A 177 16.60 3.09 -7.29
C GLN A 177 16.72 2.11 -8.48
N GLN A 178 16.80 0.81 -8.22
CA GLN A 178 16.78 -0.19 -9.29
C GLN A 178 15.38 -0.32 -9.90
N PHE A 179 14.34 -0.32 -9.08
CA PHE A 179 12.96 -0.32 -9.55
C PHE A 179 12.65 0.89 -10.43
N ASP A 180 13.15 2.08 -10.08
CA ASP A 180 12.98 3.31 -10.85
C ASP A 180 13.52 3.19 -12.28
N ARG A 181 14.61 2.42 -12.47
CA ARG A 181 15.18 2.14 -13.80
C ARG A 181 14.40 1.08 -14.60
N GLU A 182 13.63 0.24 -13.91
CA GLU A 182 12.78 -0.78 -14.53
C GLU A 182 11.32 -0.32 -14.68
N LEU A 183 10.95 0.86 -14.16
CA LEU A 183 9.56 1.29 -14.02
C LEU A 183 8.80 1.25 -15.33
N ASP A 184 9.33 1.89 -16.38
CA ASP A 184 8.65 1.98 -17.68
C ASP A 184 8.45 0.59 -18.31
N HIS A 185 9.47 -0.28 -18.21
CA HIS A 185 9.35 -1.66 -18.67
C HIS A 185 8.24 -2.40 -17.92
N ARG A 186 8.15 -2.25 -16.60
CA ARG A 186 7.08 -2.85 -15.78
C ARG A 186 5.71 -2.29 -16.12
N MET A 187 5.60 -0.99 -16.32
CA MET A 187 4.34 -0.33 -16.68
C MET A 187 3.89 -0.74 -18.08
N GLY A 188 4.82 -0.95 -19.02
CA GLY A 188 4.52 -1.55 -20.32
C GLY A 188 3.90 -2.95 -20.19
N GLN A 189 4.45 -3.81 -19.35
CA GLN A 189 3.87 -5.15 -19.08
C GLN A 189 2.47 -5.08 -18.44
N VAL A 190 2.26 -4.12 -17.52
CA VAL A 190 0.92 -3.89 -16.94
C VAL A 190 -0.06 -3.42 -18.01
N LEU A 191 0.35 -2.47 -18.85
CA LEU A 191 -0.45 -1.94 -19.94
C LEU A 191 -0.87 -3.05 -20.92
N GLU A 192 0.07 -3.91 -21.32
CA GLU A 192 -0.22 -5.07 -22.17
C GLU A 192 -1.23 -6.02 -21.52
N LEU A 193 -0.99 -6.44 -20.28
CA LEU A 193 -1.90 -7.32 -19.55
C LEU A 193 -3.30 -6.70 -19.41
N ALA A 194 -3.36 -5.41 -19.08
CA ALA A 194 -4.61 -4.71 -18.89
C ALA A 194 -5.35 -4.56 -20.23
N LEU A 195 -4.66 -4.32 -21.35
CA LEU A 195 -5.28 -4.31 -22.68
C LEU A 195 -5.81 -5.68 -23.10
N GLU A 196 -5.10 -6.76 -22.76
CA GLU A 196 -5.52 -8.12 -23.11
C GLU A 196 -6.73 -8.60 -22.29
N THR A 197 -6.87 -8.12 -21.05
CA THR A 197 -7.88 -8.63 -20.10
C THR A 197 -9.08 -7.69 -19.90
N LEU A 198 -8.91 -6.38 -20.14
CA LEU A 198 -9.86 -5.34 -19.72
C LEU A 198 -10.25 -4.36 -20.82
N ALA A 199 -9.60 -4.38 -22.00
CA ALA A 199 -9.99 -3.49 -23.08
C ALA A 199 -11.38 -3.86 -23.61
N ASP A 200 -12.35 -3.00 -23.32
CA ASP A 200 -13.67 -3.00 -23.94
C ASP A 200 -13.70 -1.96 -25.08
N SER A 201 -14.88 -1.69 -25.67
CA SER A 201 -15.04 -0.69 -26.73
C SER A 201 -14.81 0.76 -26.28
N ASP A 202 -14.87 1.05 -24.98
CA ASP A 202 -14.63 2.37 -24.39
C ASP A 202 -13.20 2.50 -23.84
N LEU A 203 -12.28 2.84 -24.75
CA LEU A 203 -10.85 2.93 -24.49
C LEU A 203 -10.45 4.19 -23.72
N SER A 204 -11.17 5.31 -23.90
CA SER A 204 -10.87 6.58 -23.21
C SER A 204 -11.29 6.53 -21.74
N GLY A 205 -12.43 5.91 -21.42
CA GLY A 205 -12.82 5.66 -20.04
C GLY A 205 -11.88 4.66 -19.36
N TRP A 206 -11.32 3.70 -20.10
CA TRP A 206 -10.45 2.66 -19.55
C TRP A 206 -9.08 3.19 -19.09
N THR A 207 -8.46 4.12 -19.81
CA THR A 207 -7.15 4.66 -19.42
C THR A 207 -7.19 5.51 -18.17
N ALA A 208 -8.24 6.31 -17.97
CA ALA A 208 -8.45 7.04 -16.73
C ALA A 208 -8.56 6.08 -15.53
N ARG A 209 -9.27 4.96 -15.71
CA ARG A 209 -9.38 3.91 -14.69
C ARG A 209 -8.03 3.24 -14.39
N LEU A 210 -7.19 3.03 -15.41
CA LEU A 210 -5.86 2.47 -15.20
C LEU A 210 -4.95 3.46 -14.45
N ALA A 211 -5.02 4.74 -14.80
CA ALA A 211 -4.30 5.81 -14.10
C ALA A 211 -4.73 5.91 -12.63
N GLU A 212 -6.03 5.75 -12.35
CA GLU A 212 -6.60 5.64 -11.00
C GLU A 212 -6.01 4.48 -10.21
N VAL A 213 -5.93 3.29 -10.79
CA VAL A 213 -5.35 2.13 -10.12
C VAL A 213 -3.87 2.31 -9.82
N LEU A 214 -3.09 2.80 -10.80
CA LEU A 214 -1.63 2.96 -10.67
C LEU A 214 -1.23 4.10 -9.72
N SER A 215 -2.13 5.05 -9.49
CA SER A 215 -1.99 6.10 -8.47
C SER A 215 -2.72 5.79 -7.16
N ALA A 216 -3.45 4.67 -7.08
CA ALA A 216 -4.38 4.35 -6.00
C ALA A 216 -5.35 5.50 -5.67
N LYS A 217 -5.78 6.26 -6.69
CA LYS A 217 -6.63 7.48 -6.62
C LYS A 217 -6.10 8.54 -5.65
N GLN A 218 -4.79 8.52 -5.38
CA GLN A 218 -4.19 9.38 -4.38
C GLN A 218 -3.75 10.71 -5.00
N HIS A 219 -4.53 11.76 -4.75
CA HIS A 219 -4.32 13.12 -5.27
C HIS A 219 -3.77 14.08 -4.21
N SER A 220 -3.83 13.70 -2.93
CA SER A 220 -3.54 14.59 -1.78
C SER A 220 -2.05 14.92 -1.54
N LEU A 221 -1.14 14.36 -2.33
CA LEU A 221 0.32 14.54 -2.15
C LEU A 221 0.94 15.61 -3.08
N GLY A 222 0.13 16.26 -3.93
CA GLY A 222 0.56 17.37 -4.78
C GLY A 222 -0.49 18.49 -4.84
N SER A 223 -0.14 19.62 -5.43
CA SER A 223 -1.07 20.72 -5.74
C SER A 223 -1.94 20.43 -6.99
N ARG A 224 -2.06 19.15 -7.38
CA ARG A 224 -2.75 18.69 -8.59
C ARG A 224 -4.11 18.14 -8.22
N ASP A 225 -5.14 18.51 -8.96
CA ASP A 225 -6.45 17.90 -8.83
C ASP A 225 -6.51 16.54 -9.58
N TRP A 226 -7.65 15.87 -9.46
CA TRP A 226 -7.85 14.55 -10.05
C TRP A 226 -7.85 14.57 -11.59
N GLU A 227 -8.34 15.67 -12.18
CA GLU A 227 -8.37 15.82 -13.64
C GLU A 227 -6.95 15.89 -14.19
N GLN A 228 -6.08 16.67 -13.55
CA GLN A 228 -4.68 16.77 -13.93
C GLN A 228 -3.94 15.44 -13.78
N ILE A 229 -4.20 14.66 -12.73
CA ILE A 229 -3.59 13.32 -12.56
C ILE A 229 -4.02 12.37 -13.68
N CYS A 230 -5.28 12.43 -14.11
CA CYS A 230 -5.77 11.65 -15.25
C CYS A 230 -5.03 12.05 -16.54
N GLN A 231 -4.83 13.36 -16.77
CA GLN A 231 -4.10 13.86 -17.93
C GLN A 231 -2.62 13.45 -17.91
N ASP A 232 -1.95 13.57 -16.76
CA ASP A 232 -0.56 13.14 -16.57
C ASP A 232 -0.41 11.63 -16.81
N GLY A 233 -1.38 10.84 -16.31
CA GLY A 233 -1.43 9.40 -16.52
C GLY A 233 -1.64 9.03 -17.98
N ALA A 234 -2.57 9.70 -18.68
CA ALA A 234 -2.77 9.51 -20.10
C ALA A 234 -1.49 9.85 -20.90
N ALA A 235 -0.82 10.95 -20.57
CA ALA A 235 0.47 11.32 -21.18
C ALA A 235 1.53 10.23 -20.97
N TYR A 236 1.67 9.71 -19.75
CA TYR A 236 2.61 8.63 -19.46
C TYR A 236 2.26 7.32 -20.18
N LEU A 237 0.99 6.94 -20.26
CA LEU A 237 0.59 5.75 -21.02
C LEU A 237 0.85 5.92 -22.52
N CYS A 238 0.66 7.11 -23.09
CA CYS A 238 1.03 7.42 -24.46
C CYS A 238 2.54 7.26 -24.72
N THR A 239 3.41 7.70 -23.79
CA THR A 239 4.86 7.52 -23.97
C THR A 239 5.25 6.05 -23.98
N LEU A 240 4.62 5.22 -23.14
CA LEU A 240 4.86 3.77 -23.12
C LEU A 240 4.44 3.08 -24.43
N LEU A 241 3.27 3.45 -24.98
CA LEU A 241 2.77 2.88 -26.24
C LEU A 241 3.64 3.26 -27.45
N THR A 242 4.17 4.47 -27.46
CA THR A 242 5.01 4.96 -28.57
C THR A 242 6.46 4.50 -28.49
N SER A 243 6.95 4.15 -27.30
CA SER A 243 8.35 3.71 -27.08
C SER A 243 8.58 2.21 -27.36
N ASN A 244 7.53 1.38 -27.34
CA ASN A 244 7.62 -0.05 -27.61
C ASN A 244 7.64 -0.35 -29.12
N GLY A 245 8.84 -0.34 -29.72
CA GLY A 245 9.02 -0.70 -31.13
C GLY A 245 8.96 -2.21 -31.38
N SER A 246 7.81 -2.73 -31.84
CA SER A 246 7.62 -3.70 -32.96
C SER A 246 6.28 -4.48 -32.94
N GLU A 247 5.68 -4.62 -34.14
CA GLU A 247 4.65 -5.59 -34.61
C GLU A 247 3.20 -5.67 -34.06
N LYS A 248 2.72 -4.77 -33.19
CA LYS A 248 1.27 -4.62 -32.88
C LYS A 248 0.66 -3.28 -33.38
N GLN A 249 1.13 -2.78 -34.51
CA GLN A 249 1.03 -1.37 -34.93
C GLN A 249 -0.38 -0.80 -35.10
N ALA A 250 -1.36 -1.50 -35.68
CA ALA A 250 -2.64 -0.85 -35.99
C ALA A 250 -3.51 -0.57 -34.75
N LYS A 251 -3.72 -1.58 -33.89
CA LYS A 251 -4.58 -1.46 -32.70
C LYS A 251 -3.93 -0.59 -31.62
N GLN A 252 -2.60 -0.62 -31.49
CA GLN A 252 -1.87 0.25 -30.55
C GLN A 252 -1.75 1.69 -31.04
N ALA A 253 -1.66 1.95 -32.35
CA ALA A 253 -1.68 3.31 -32.89
C ALA A 253 -3.06 3.96 -32.72
N GLU A 254 -4.14 3.25 -33.03
CA GLU A 254 -5.51 3.74 -32.79
C GLU A 254 -5.75 4.01 -31.29
N LEU A 255 -5.24 3.14 -30.43
CA LEU A 255 -5.26 3.34 -28.98
C LEU A 255 -4.45 4.58 -28.56
N ALA A 256 -3.24 4.74 -29.11
CA ALA A 256 -2.38 5.88 -28.81
C ALA A 256 -3.03 7.20 -29.23
N ASP A 257 -3.70 7.24 -30.37
CA ASP A 257 -4.45 8.40 -30.84
C ASP A 257 -5.61 8.73 -29.89
N LEU A 258 -6.37 7.74 -29.43
CA LEU A 258 -7.47 7.94 -28.47
C LEU A 258 -6.98 8.43 -27.10
N ILE A 259 -5.86 7.90 -26.61
CA ILE A 259 -5.27 8.30 -25.32
C ILE A 259 -4.63 9.69 -25.44
N SER A 260 -4.07 10.03 -26.60
CA SER A 260 -3.45 11.33 -26.83
C SER A 260 -4.43 12.48 -26.63
N LEU A 261 -5.70 12.29 -26.98
CA LEU A 261 -6.76 13.26 -26.75
C LEU A 261 -6.94 13.58 -25.25
N GLY A 262 -6.84 12.55 -24.40
CA GLY A 262 -6.91 12.67 -22.93
C GLY A 262 -5.61 13.12 -22.27
N SER A 263 -4.49 13.14 -23.00
CA SER A 263 -3.16 13.54 -22.50
C SER A 263 -2.89 15.06 -22.58
N THR A 264 -3.83 15.84 -23.11
CA THR A 264 -3.65 17.28 -23.30
C THR A 264 -3.26 17.95 -21.98
N ASN A 265 -2.11 18.65 -21.96
CA ASN A 265 -1.49 19.28 -20.78
C ASN A 265 -0.99 18.32 -19.67
N GLY A 266 -0.95 17.01 -19.94
CA GLY A 266 -0.40 16.02 -19.02
C GLY A 266 1.13 16.07 -18.92
N VAL A 267 1.66 15.85 -17.72
CA VAL A 267 3.09 15.77 -17.42
C VAL A 267 3.45 14.34 -17.03
N ALA A 268 3.98 13.57 -17.98
CA ALA A 268 4.24 12.14 -17.82
C ALA A 268 5.17 11.81 -16.63
N GLU A 269 6.19 12.64 -16.39
CA GLU A 269 7.17 12.46 -15.31
C GLU A 269 6.54 12.57 -13.92
N GLU A 270 5.51 13.40 -13.78
CA GLU A 270 4.78 13.58 -12.54
C GLU A 270 3.95 12.34 -12.22
N PHE A 271 3.24 11.80 -13.22
CA PHE A 271 2.54 10.54 -13.06
C PHE A 271 3.49 9.38 -12.76
N ALA A 272 4.64 9.32 -13.44
CA ALA A 272 5.67 8.31 -13.15
C ALA A 272 6.13 8.37 -11.69
N ALA A 273 6.17 9.56 -11.06
CA ALA A 273 6.49 9.69 -9.64
C ALA A 273 5.40 9.11 -8.72
N PHE A 274 4.11 9.29 -9.05
CA PHE A 274 3.01 8.63 -8.36
C PHE A 274 3.10 7.11 -8.53
N ALA A 275 3.15 6.63 -9.77
CA ALA A 275 3.19 5.20 -10.07
C ALA A 275 4.37 4.52 -9.35
N ARG A 276 5.55 5.17 -9.32
CA ARG A 276 6.71 4.73 -8.53
C ARG A 276 6.41 4.54 -7.05
N ASP A 277 5.74 5.51 -6.42
CA ASP A 277 5.50 5.51 -4.98
C ASP A 277 4.40 4.51 -4.58
N TYR A 278 3.34 4.39 -5.38
CA TYR A 278 2.18 3.54 -5.05
C TYR A 278 2.31 2.10 -5.55
N CYS A 279 3.08 1.86 -6.62
CA CYS A 279 3.24 0.51 -7.18
C CYS A 279 4.46 -0.23 -6.62
N PHE A 280 5.43 0.46 -6.00
CA PHE A 280 6.61 -0.21 -5.42
C PHE A 280 6.20 -1.25 -4.36
N ASN A 281 6.70 -2.49 -4.53
CA ASN A 281 6.34 -3.65 -3.71
C ASN A 281 4.83 -3.94 -3.64
N ARG A 282 4.11 -3.66 -4.73
CA ARG A 282 2.73 -4.08 -4.95
C ARG A 282 2.65 -5.03 -6.14
N THR A 283 1.45 -5.55 -6.34
CA THR A 283 1.11 -6.39 -7.49
C THR A 283 -0.08 -5.76 -8.19
N PHE A 284 0.02 -5.54 -9.50
CA PHE A 284 -1.15 -5.27 -10.33
C PHE A 284 -1.97 -6.54 -10.43
N LEU A 285 -3.28 -6.43 -10.29
CA LEU A 285 -4.19 -7.57 -10.31
C LEU A 285 -5.44 -7.28 -11.14
N VAL A 286 -5.98 -8.36 -11.71
CA VAL A 286 -7.27 -8.35 -12.42
C VAL A 286 -8.11 -9.50 -11.87
N THR A 287 -9.34 -9.20 -11.51
CA THR A 287 -10.31 -10.17 -10.97
C THR A 287 -11.07 -10.88 -12.09
N CYS A 288 -11.66 -12.05 -11.79
CA CYS A 288 -12.55 -12.77 -12.71
C CYS A 288 -13.79 -11.96 -13.11
N THR A 289 -14.19 -10.97 -12.30
CA THR A 289 -15.25 -10.01 -12.59
C THR A 289 -14.77 -8.79 -13.38
N ARG A 290 -13.58 -8.86 -14.00
CA ARG A 290 -12.96 -7.80 -14.83
C ARG A 290 -12.80 -6.45 -14.11
N LYS A 291 -12.60 -6.47 -12.78
CA LYS A 291 -12.11 -5.31 -12.02
C LYS A 291 -10.58 -5.38 -11.90
N MET A 292 -9.91 -4.25 -12.02
CA MET A 292 -8.47 -4.12 -11.79
C MET A 292 -8.14 -3.42 -10.48
N GLY A 293 -6.91 -3.60 -10.01
CA GLY A 293 -6.43 -2.99 -8.80
C GLY A 293 -4.95 -3.18 -8.55
N ILE A 294 -4.50 -2.68 -7.40
CA ILE A 294 -3.18 -2.99 -6.85
C ILE A 294 -3.30 -3.61 -5.45
N GLY A 295 -2.66 -4.76 -5.27
CA GLY A 295 -2.65 -5.54 -4.03
C GLY A 295 -1.26 -5.64 -3.41
N PRO A 296 -1.13 -6.31 -2.26
CA PRO A 296 0.16 -6.62 -1.66
C PRO A 296 1.05 -7.44 -2.62
N ALA A 297 2.37 -7.33 -2.52
CA ALA A 297 3.31 -8.08 -3.36
C ALA A 297 3.08 -9.61 -3.33
N SER A 298 2.60 -10.12 -2.19
CA SER A 298 2.31 -11.53 -1.96
C SER A 298 0.99 -12.02 -2.56
N ALA A 299 0.17 -11.14 -3.15
CA ALA A 299 -1.06 -11.54 -3.83
C ALA A 299 -0.76 -12.45 -5.03
N GLU A 300 -1.59 -13.48 -5.21
CA GLU A 300 -1.44 -14.54 -6.21
C GLU A 300 -2.76 -14.80 -6.94
N VAL A 301 -2.69 -15.44 -8.11
CA VAL A 301 -3.87 -15.93 -8.83
C VAL A 301 -4.62 -16.94 -7.95
N GLY A 302 -5.95 -16.82 -7.89
CA GLY A 302 -6.82 -17.60 -7.01
C GLY A 302 -7.04 -16.99 -5.63
N ASP A 303 -6.28 -15.96 -5.23
CA ASP A 303 -6.62 -15.18 -4.04
C ASP A 303 -7.96 -14.45 -4.23
N THR A 304 -8.67 -14.21 -3.13
CA THR A 304 -10.00 -13.60 -3.13
C THR A 304 -9.94 -12.13 -2.75
N ILE A 305 -10.58 -11.27 -3.54
CA ILE A 305 -10.89 -9.89 -3.14
C ILE A 305 -12.10 -9.92 -2.21
N THR A 306 -11.88 -9.44 -1.00
CA THR A 306 -12.88 -9.44 0.08
C THR A 306 -13.07 -8.03 0.62
N VAL A 307 -14.31 -7.61 0.83
CA VAL A 307 -14.62 -6.43 1.65
C VAL A 307 -15.07 -6.92 3.03
N LEU A 308 -14.22 -6.77 4.03
CA LEU A 308 -14.56 -7.13 5.41
C LEU A 308 -15.53 -6.08 5.96
N LEU A 309 -16.64 -6.52 6.54
CA LEU A 309 -17.64 -5.60 7.08
C LEU A 309 -17.04 -4.83 8.26
N GLY A 310 -17.17 -3.50 8.21
CA GLY A 310 -16.56 -2.59 9.18
C GLY A 310 -15.18 -2.08 8.78
N GLY A 311 -14.62 -2.48 7.62
CA GLY A 311 -13.44 -1.84 7.03
C GLY A 311 -13.81 -0.93 5.86
N ASP A 312 -12.98 0.09 5.60
CA ASP A 312 -13.23 1.10 4.55
C ASP A 312 -12.54 0.77 3.21
N ILE A 313 -11.82 -0.37 3.13
CA ILE A 313 -11.14 -0.79 1.91
C ILE A 313 -11.30 -2.29 1.60
N PRO A 314 -11.08 -2.71 0.34
CA PRO A 314 -10.92 -4.11 -0.03
C PRO A 314 -9.63 -4.73 0.51
N PHE A 315 -9.66 -6.05 0.73
CA PHE A 315 -8.54 -6.86 1.18
C PHE A 315 -8.35 -8.07 0.26
N VAL A 316 -7.11 -8.52 0.15
CA VAL A 316 -6.77 -9.82 -0.44
C VAL A 316 -6.76 -10.86 0.69
N THR A 317 -7.54 -11.93 0.51
CA THR A 317 -7.58 -13.08 1.41
C THR A 317 -7.28 -14.36 0.61
N ARG A 318 -6.65 -15.34 1.27
CA ARG A 318 -6.27 -16.60 0.65
C ARG A 318 -6.96 -17.76 1.34
N ARG A 319 -7.65 -18.61 0.58
CA ARG A 319 -8.27 -19.83 1.12
C ARG A 319 -7.17 -20.82 1.54
N GLN A 320 -7.25 -21.33 2.76
CA GLN A 320 -6.36 -22.37 3.30
C GLN A 320 -7.19 -23.51 3.89
N GLY A 321 -7.67 -24.40 3.03
CA GLY A 321 -8.62 -25.45 3.41
C GLY A 321 -9.93 -24.85 3.93
N ASN A 322 -10.19 -25.01 5.22
CA ASN A 322 -11.40 -24.50 5.88
C ASN A 322 -11.23 -23.08 6.48
N SER A 323 -10.02 -22.55 6.50
CA SER A 323 -9.72 -21.21 7.01
C SER A 323 -9.25 -20.27 5.89
N TRP A 324 -9.02 -19.02 6.28
CA TRP A 324 -8.53 -17.97 5.41
C TRP A 324 -7.26 -17.36 6.00
N ALA A 325 -6.30 -17.03 5.15
CA ALA A 325 -5.18 -16.17 5.52
C ALA A 325 -5.45 -14.74 5.03
N PHE A 326 -5.09 -13.77 5.86
CA PHE A 326 -5.11 -12.36 5.47
C PHE A 326 -3.83 -12.03 4.71
N VAL A 327 -3.94 -11.60 3.45
CA VAL A 327 -2.78 -11.30 2.60
C VAL A 327 -2.44 -9.80 2.61
N GLY A 328 -3.44 -8.92 2.72
CA GLY A 328 -3.23 -7.47 2.89
C GLY A 328 -4.29 -6.60 2.22
N GLY A 329 -4.26 -5.30 2.52
CA GLY A 329 -5.15 -4.31 1.88
C GLY A 329 -4.88 -4.12 0.40
N ALA A 330 -5.93 -3.87 -0.37
CA ALA A 330 -5.87 -3.63 -1.81
C ALA A 330 -6.66 -2.38 -2.20
N TYR A 331 -6.22 -1.74 -3.28
CA TYR A 331 -7.03 -0.78 -4.00
C TYR A 331 -7.69 -1.51 -5.16
N ILE A 332 -9.02 -1.54 -5.21
CA ILE A 332 -9.75 -2.17 -6.31
C ILE A 332 -10.71 -1.15 -6.91
N GLN A 333 -10.61 -0.96 -8.22
CA GLN A 333 -11.39 0.02 -8.93
C GLN A 333 -12.89 -0.28 -8.80
N GLY A 334 -13.66 0.74 -8.38
CA GLY A 334 -15.10 0.64 -8.15
C GLY A 334 -15.48 -0.27 -6.97
N LEU A 335 -14.65 -0.34 -5.94
CA LEU A 335 -14.95 -0.97 -4.64
C LEU A 335 -14.46 -0.12 -3.43
N MET A 336 -14.06 1.14 -3.66
CA MET A 336 -13.46 2.01 -2.65
C MET A 336 -14.45 3.03 -2.06
N ASP A 337 -15.62 3.20 -2.69
CA ASP A 337 -16.59 4.26 -2.40
C ASP A 337 -17.97 3.66 -1.99
N GLY A 338 -17.97 2.43 -1.44
CA GLY A 338 -19.14 1.75 -0.89
C GLY A 338 -19.93 0.87 -1.89
N GLU A 339 -19.42 0.68 -3.10
CA GLU A 339 -20.08 -0.09 -4.17
C GLU A 339 -20.32 -1.55 -3.77
N ALA A 340 -19.39 -2.15 -3.01
CA ALA A 340 -19.56 -3.51 -2.49
C ALA A 340 -20.77 -3.64 -1.56
N ILE A 341 -21.01 -2.63 -0.71
CA ILE A 341 -22.18 -2.60 0.19
C ILE A 341 -23.46 -2.39 -0.61
N ALA A 342 -23.42 -1.53 -1.63
CA ALA A 342 -24.55 -1.33 -2.54
C ALA A 342 -24.94 -2.63 -3.25
N ALA A 343 -23.97 -3.34 -3.82
CA ALA A 343 -24.16 -4.64 -4.47
C ALA A 343 -24.73 -5.69 -3.49
N TRP A 344 -24.26 -5.72 -2.24
CA TRP A 344 -24.81 -6.63 -1.23
C TRP A 344 -26.27 -6.32 -0.90
N LYS A 345 -26.62 -5.04 -0.73
CA LYS A 345 -28.00 -4.60 -0.47
C LYS A 345 -28.95 -4.91 -1.64
N GLN A 346 -28.43 -4.95 -2.87
CA GLN A 346 -29.16 -5.32 -4.07
C GLN A 346 -29.29 -6.83 -4.27
N GLY A 347 -28.51 -7.64 -3.53
CA GLY A 347 -28.50 -9.09 -3.62
C GLY A 347 -27.51 -9.66 -4.63
N ASP A 348 -26.64 -8.83 -5.21
CA ASP A 348 -25.69 -9.23 -6.25
C ASP A 348 -24.47 -10.00 -5.68
N VAL A 349 -24.15 -9.78 -4.40
CA VAL A 349 -23.05 -10.46 -3.71
C VAL A 349 -23.51 -11.04 -2.38
N SER A 350 -22.91 -12.16 -1.99
CA SER A 350 -23.26 -12.88 -0.75
C SER A 350 -22.32 -12.55 0.39
N LYS A 351 -22.90 -12.41 1.60
CA LYS A 351 -22.15 -12.29 2.85
C LYS A 351 -21.60 -13.65 3.29
N THR A 352 -20.34 -13.68 3.69
CA THR A 352 -19.63 -14.87 4.19
C THR A 352 -18.95 -14.55 5.53
N VAL A 353 -18.69 -15.58 6.32
CA VAL A 353 -17.83 -15.48 7.52
C VAL A 353 -16.46 -16.06 7.20
N PHE A 354 -15.43 -15.23 7.36
CA PHE A 354 -14.03 -15.57 7.16
C PHE A 354 -13.42 -15.99 8.47
N GLU A 355 -12.95 -17.23 8.56
CA GLU A 355 -12.20 -17.74 9.71
C GLU A 355 -10.70 -17.53 9.47
N ILE A 356 -10.18 -16.40 9.94
CA ILE A 356 -8.78 -16.00 9.77
C ILE A 356 -7.89 -16.73 10.76
N GLN A 357 -6.86 -17.41 10.27
CA GLN A 357 -5.89 -18.18 11.09
C GLN A 357 -4.46 -17.65 11.00
#